data_AF-A0A2E8MD70-F1
#
_entry.id   AF-A0A2E8MD70-F1
#
_cell.length_a   1.000
_cell.length_b   1.000
_cell.length_c   1.000
_cell.angle_alpha   90.00
_cell.angle_beta   90.00
_cell.angle_gamma   90.00
#
_symmetry.space_group_name_H-M   'P 1'
#
loop_
_entity.id
_entity.type
_entity.pdbx_description
1 polymer ?
#
loop_
_entity_poly.entity_id
_entity_poly.type
_entity_poly.pdbx_seq_one_letter_code
_entity_poly.pdbx_strand_id
1 'polypeptide(L)'
;MIFFDAASMPANTETAPTGLYANSGWQFQIVTTRQNGGEQYLGTIISPKHYLTAAHVGLGSSGTMDREIITQPSYITGGAEKVFTIRNSGNPQTIQWLDPDDGMMKNTDLRVFEIWETFPSYAELYSQLGSPDVEVGGDIISFAEDGEGLVMTGYGDGRGATVTLNGVTKGWLGNVADRRARWGRNIVDGVTTSSQGLLLYCDFDGTLGQSECQAANKDSGGGWFIKDGGTWKIAGINFAVDSYEYGPPNPNSNGFRAAIYDGAGLYYGPSDDLITPGSTYARSHTYASRVSEHEAALDAIIQSAKDTAALPPEGRLGGWATGYGVASETDPDDDPDKDGLTNLEEYLTESDPSDFHVRRSPLVVETSVAGTRQFTLIETLDLVGREITTTLQQSMDLITWTTVTGTTEDSNDSDPVLGVRTRVLSLTPVSNDEVYYRLKVEL
;
A
#
# COMPACT_ATOMS: atom_id res chain seq x y z
N MET A 1 14.59 3.77 -9.60
CA MET A 1 14.35 4.58 -10.81
C MET A 1 15.63 5.23 -11.31
N ILE A 2 15.78 5.32 -12.63
CA ILE A 2 16.92 5.94 -13.33
C ILE A 2 16.49 7.30 -13.87
N PHE A 3 17.12 8.38 -13.39
CA PHE A 3 16.83 9.74 -13.84
C PHE A 3 17.71 10.18 -15.00
N PHE A 4 17.15 10.94 -15.92
CA PHE A 4 17.90 11.60 -16.99
C PHE A 4 18.83 12.70 -16.46
N ASP A 5 18.33 13.52 -15.53
CA ASP A 5 19.00 14.75 -15.09
C ASP A 5 20.23 14.51 -14.20
N ALA A 6 20.20 13.51 -13.33
CA ALA A 6 21.26 13.28 -12.35
C ALA A 6 21.32 11.82 -11.86
N ALA A 7 22.46 11.42 -11.28
CA ALA A 7 22.61 10.08 -10.69
C ALA A 7 21.67 9.87 -9.49
N SER A 8 21.41 10.94 -8.76
CA SER A 8 20.40 11.02 -7.72
C SER A 8 19.81 12.43 -7.74
N MET A 9 18.50 12.52 -7.50
CA MET A 9 17.80 13.78 -7.38
C MET A 9 17.25 13.89 -5.95
N PRO A 10 17.90 14.67 -5.05
CA PRO A 10 17.48 14.76 -3.66
C PRO A 10 16.03 15.22 -3.47
N ALA A 11 15.56 16.17 -4.27
CA ALA A 11 14.17 16.63 -4.28
C ALA A 11 13.15 15.54 -4.69
N ASN A 12 13.65 14.45 -5.26
CA ASN A 12 12.90 13.34 -5.83
C ASN A 12 13.19 12.01 -5.13
N THR A 13 13.93 12.03 -4.02
CA THR A 13 14.33 10.84 -3.26
C THR A 13 13.93 11.01 -1.81
N GLU A 14 13.05 10.14 -1.30
CA GLU A 14 12.52 10.19 0.08
C GLU A 14 12.04 11.59 0.48
N THR A 15 11.51 12.33 -0.50
CA THR A 15 11.05 13.71 -0.34
C THR A 15 9.81 13.86 -1.21
N ALA A 16 8.72 14.33 -0.61
CA ALA A 16 7.47 14.53 -1.33
C ALA A 16 7.62 15.58 -2.44
N PRO A 17 6.95 15.40 -3.60
CA PRO A 17 6.88 16.44 -4.61
C PRO A 17 6.22 17.72 -4.07
N THR A 18 6.59 18.86 -4.65
CA THR A 18 6.08 20.19 -4.25
C THR A 18 5.62 20.97 -5.48
N GLY A 19 5.01 22.15 -5.28
CA GLY A 19 4.56 22.99 -6.38
C GLY A 19 3.45 22.33 -7.20
N LEU A 20 3.61 22.29 -8.52
CA LEU A 20 2.61 21.73 -9.45
C LEU A 20 2.37 20.23 -9.26
N TYR A 21 3.36 19.52 -8.71
CA TYR A 21 3.30 18.09 -8.42
C TYR A 21 2.93 17.79 -6.97
N ALA A 22 2.64 18.81 -6.15
CA ALA A 22 2.17 18.56 -4.79
C ALA A 22 0.94 17.65 -4.81
N ASN A 23 0.91 16.67 -3.89
CA ASN A 23 -0.14 15.66 -3.78
C ASN A 23 -0.26 14.71 -4.99
N SER A 24 0.78 14.57 -5.82
CA SER A 24 0.80 13.66 -6.97
C SER A 24 1.02 12.19 -6.61
N GLY A 25 0.41 11.74 -5.52
CA GLY A 25 0.35 10.33 -5.12
C GLY A 25 1.45 9.84 -4.18
N TRP A 26 2.47 10.66 -3.88
CA TRP A 26 3.52 10.32 -2.90
C TRP A 26 2.95 9.97 -1.53
N GLN A 27 1.97 10.76 -1.06
CA GLN A 27 1.30 10.60 0.22
C GLN A 27 0.45 9.32 0.33
N PHE A 28 0.21 8.63 -0.80
CA PHE A 28 -0.54 7.38 -0.86
C PHE A 28 0.37 6.16 -1.00
N GLN A 29 1.69 6.35 -1.10
CA GLN A 29 2.61 5.22 -1.15
C GLN A 29 2.74 4.56 0.22
N ILE A 30 2.95 3.25 0.20
CA ILE A 30 3.34 2.42 1.33
C ILE A 30 4.53 1.56 0.92
N VAL A 31 5.30 1.10 1.90
CA VAL A 31 6.36 0.12 1.70
C VAL A 31 5.92 -1.20 2.30
N THR A 32 5.84 -2.20 1.43
CA THR A 32 5.64 -3.59 1.81
C THR A 32 7.01 -4.25 1.96
N THR A 33 7.29 -4.81 3.12
CA THR A 33 8.55 -5.48 3.44
C THR A 33 8.28 -6.94 3.79
N ARG A 34 8.96 -7.89 3.16
CA ARG A 34 8.89 -9.30 3.59
C ARG A 34 9.41 -9.44 5.03
N GLN A 35 8.81 -10.32 5.84
CA GLN A 35 9.19 -10.49 7.26
C GLN A 35 10.68 -10.74 7.49
N ASN A 36 11.37 -11.38 6.54
CA ASN A 36 12.83 -11.61 6.61
C ASN A 36 13.69 -10.38 6.23
N GLY A 37 13.06 -9.25 5.91
CA GLY A 37 13.70 -8.01 5.46
C GLY A 37 14.34 -8.08 4.07
N GLY A 38 14.19 -9.20 3.35
CA GLY A 38 14.94 -9.47 2.12
C GLY A 38 14.48 -8.64 0.92
N GLU A 39 13.18 -8.38 0.82
CA GLU A 39 12.56 -7.68 -0.32
C GLU A 39 11.58 -6.61 0.14
N GLN A 40 11.64 -5.47 -0.55
CA GLN A 40 10.80 -4.31 -0.34
C GLN A 40 10.29 -3.79 -1.69
N TYR A 41 9.05 -3.34 -1.70
CA TYR A 41 8.38 -2.76 -2.86
C TYR A 41 7.31 -1.77 -2.41
N LEU A 42 6.82 -0.97 -3.36
CA LEU A 42 5.75 -0.03 -3.09
C LEU A 42 4.38 -0.68 -3.29
N GLY A 43 3.40 -0.09 -2.62
CA GLY A 43 1.99 -0.18 -2.95
C GLY A 43 1.37 1.21 -2.88
N THR A 44 0.19 1.37 -3.48
CA THR A 44 -0.57 2.61 -3.44
C THR A 44 -1.89 2.38 -2.71
N ILE A 45 -2.18 3.17 -1.68
CA ILE A 45 -3.46 3.16 -0.97
C ILE A 45 -4.57 3.64 -1.91
N ILE A 46 -5.65 2.87 -2.05
CA ILE A 46 -6.79 3.15 -2.95
C ILE A 46 -8.14 3.23 -2.24
N SER A 47 -8.20 2.91 -0.94
CA SER A 47 -9.39 3.11 -0.11
C SER A 47 -9.02 3.20 1.37
N PRO A 48 -9.98 3.47 2.29
CA PRO A 48 -9.74 3.42 3.73
C PRO A 48 -9.13 2.10 4.23
N LYS A 49 -9.32 0.99 3.50
CA LYS A 49 -8.88 -0.35 3.89
C LYS A 49 -7.96 -1.04 2.89
N HIS A 50 -7.77 -0.48 1.70
CA HIS A 50 -7.16 -1.22 0.59
C HIS A 50 -5.97 -0.50 -0.03
N TYR A 51 -5.00 -1.29 -0.49
CA TYR A 51 -3.93 -0.84 -1.36
C TYR A 51 -3.74 -1.75 -2.57
N LEU A 52 -3.18 -1.16 -3.63
CA LEU A 52 -2.89 -1.77 -4.92
C LEU A 52 -1.37 -1.93 -5.10
N THR A 53 -0.94 -3.08 -5.59
CA THR A 53 0.47 -3.33 -5.98
C THR A 53 0.55 -4.36 -7.11
N ALA A 54 1.79 -4.70 -7.51
CA ALA A 54 2.08 -5.65 -8.56
C ALA A 54 2.07 -7.11 -8.08
N ALA A 55 1.53 -8.01 -8.89
CA ALA A 55 1.34 -9.42 -8.59
C ALA A 55 2.66 -10.19 -8.61
N HIS A 56 3.54 -9.84 -9.54
CA HIS A 56 4.83 -10.52 -9.70
C HIS A 56 5.79 -10.30 -8.52
N VAL A 57 5.51 -9.34 -7.62
CA VAL A 57 6.36 -9.06 -6.44
C VAL A 57 5.99 -9.91 -5.23
N GLY A 58 4.71 -10.28 -5.12
CA GLY A 58 4.18 -11.12 -4.06
C GLY A 58 3.50 -12.33 -4.63
N LEU A 59 4.20 -13.35 -5.14
CA LEU A 59 3.61 -14.70 -5.27
C LEU A 59 4.62 -15.83 -5.11
N GLY A 60 5.92 -15.50 -5.14
CA GLY A 60 7.01 -16.43 -4.85
C GLY A 60 6.79 -17.85 -5.38
N SER A 61 6.41 -18.10 -6.63
CA SER A 61 6.15 -19.44 -7.21
C SER A 61 5.17 -20.41 -6.50
N SER A 62 4.84 -20.24 -5.22
CA SER A 62 4.01 -21.15 -4.41
C SER A 62 2.59 -20.64 -4.16
N GLY A 63 2.25 -19.41 -4.58
CA GLY A 63 0.92 -18.84 -4.41
C GLY A 63 0.54 -18.57 -2.95
N THR A 64 1.54 -18.53 -2.06
CA THR A 64 1.40 -18.27 -0.62
C THR A 64 2.34 -17.10 -0.30
N MET A 65 1.84 -15.99 0.24
CA MET A 65 2.72 -14.93 0.72
C MET A 65 3.32 -15.32 2.06
N ASP A 66 4.63 -15.09 2.23
CA ASP A 66 5.19 -14.90 3.56
C ASP A 66 4.51 -13.69 4.24
N ARG A 67 4.55 -13.60 5.57
CA ARG A 67 4.06 -12.41 6.27
C ARG A 67 4.77 -11.16 5.74
N GLU A 68 3.99 -10.13 5.47
CA GLU A 68 4.47 -8.82 5.05
C GLU A 68 4.25 -7.80 6.17
N ILE A 69 5.23 -6.91 6.35
CA ILE A 69 5.10 -5.73 7.18
C ILE A 69 4.75 -4.58 6.23
N ILE A 70 3.59 -3.96 6.43
CA ILE A 70 3.21 -2.76 5.69
C ILE A 70 3.55 -1.55 6.54
N THR A 71 4.28 -0.63 5.95
CA THR A 71 4.56 0.66 6.58
C THR A 71 4.19 1.81 5.67
N GLN A 72 3.85 2.94 6.27
CA GLN A 72 3.95 4.25 5.65
C GLN A 72 5.10 5.00 6.35
N PRO A 73 6.33 4.93 5.81
CA PRO A 73 7.52 5.52 6.41
C PRO A 73 7.40 7.03 6.64
N SER A 74 8.22 7.55 7.56
CA SER A 74 8.26 8.97 7.94
C SER A 74 8.53 9.91 6.77
N TYR A 75 9.32 9.49 5.78
CA TYR A 75 9.60 10.28 4.58
C TYR A 75 8.40 10.34 3.60
N ILE A 76 7.40 9.47 3.76
CA ILE A 76 6.11 9.55 3.06
C ILE A 76 5.12 10.37 3.88
N THR A 77 5.00 10.10 5.18
CA THR A 77 4.01 10.78 6.04
C THR A 77 4.38 12.22 6.38
N GLY A 78 5.67 12.57 6.29
CA GLY A 78 6.21 13.82 6.86
C GLY A 78 6.22 13.84 8.39
N GLY A 79 5.89 12.72 9.05
CA GLY A 79 5.74 12.58 10.49
C GLY A 79 6.24 11.22 10.99
N ALA A 80 5.55 10.63 11.97
CA ALA A 80 5.88 9.28 12.43
C ALA A 80 5.57 8.23 11.35
N GLU A 81 6.35 7.15 11.35
CA GLU A 81 6.03 5.95 10.58
C GLU A 81 4.72 5.33 11.07
N LYS A 82 3.92 4.84 10.14
CA LYS A 82 2.70 4.08 10.43
C LYS A 82 2.92 2.64 10.02
N VAL A 83 2.41 1.71 10.81
CA VAL A 83 2.47 0.26 10.53
C VAL A 83 1.04 -0.25 10.41
N PHE A 84 0.80 -1.13 9.44
CA PHE A 84 -0.51 -1.70 9.16
C PHE A 84 -0.42 -3.22 9.06
N THR A 85 -1.52 -3.87 9.40
CA THR A 85 -1.66 -5.31 9.45
C THR A 85 -2.55 -5.77 8.31
N ILE A 86 -2.02 -6.61 7.42
CA ILE A 86 -2.81 -7.21 6.33
C ILE A 86 -3.85 -8.16 6.91
N ARG A 87 -5.08 -8.02 6.43
CA ARG A 87 -6.18 -8.93 6.75
C ARG A 87 -5.96 -10.28 6.07
N ASN A 88 -6.04 -11.34 6.87
CA ASN A 88 -5.79 -12.70 6.43
C ASN A 88 -7.09 -13.53 6.40
N SER A 89 -7.29 -14.38 5.39
CA SER A 89 -8.47 -15.24 5.23
C SER A 89 -8.47 -16.51 6.11
N GLY A 90 -8.05 -16.38 7.38
CA GLY A 90 -8.17 -17.46 8.37
C GLY A 90 -6.97 -18.39 8.50
N ASN A 91 -5.88 -18.17 7.76
CA ASN A 91 -4.63 -18.92 7.93
C ASN A 91 -3.44 -17.95 8.02
N PRO A 92 -2.77 -17.83 9.19
CA PRO A 92 -1.73 -16.82 9.46
C PRO A 92 -0.46 -16.94 8.58
N GLN A 93 -0.41 -17.90 7.67
CA GLN A 93 0.65 -18.15 6.69
C GLN A 93 0.23 -17.86 5.23
N THR A 94 -1.02 -17.49 4.95
CA THR A 94 -1.53 -17.20 3.60
C THR A 94 -2.20 -15.84 3.57
N ILE A 95 -1.63 -14.87 2.85
CA ILE A 95 -2.36 -13.65 2.49
C ILE A 95 -3.15 -13.95 1.21
N GLN A 96 -4.45 -13.65 1.21
CA GLN A 96 -5.30 -13.73 0.03
C GLN A 96 -5.48 -12.32 -0.54
N TRP A 97 -5.14 -12.14 -1.82
CA TRP A 97 -5.53 -10.93 -2.53
C TRP A 97 -7.02 -10.97 -2.88
N LEU A 98 -7.62 -9.79 -2.98
CA LEU A 98 -8.99 -9.66 -3.43
C LEU A 98 -9.02 -9.67 -4.96
N ASP A 99 -9.73 -10.64 -5.52
CA ASP A 99 -10.12 -10.70 -6.93
C ASP A 99 -11.64 -10.94 -6.94
N PRO A 100 -12.45 -10.05 -7.54
CA PRO A 100 -13.88 -10.31 -7.66
C PRO A 100 -14.08 -11.59 -8.48
N ASP A 101 -14.88 -12.51 -7.94
CA ASP A 101 -15.14 -13.89 -8.42
C ASP A 101 -15.77 -14.02 -9.83
N ASP A 102 -15.67 -13.00 -10.68
CA ASP A 102 -16.02 -13.03 -12.10
C ASP A 102 -14.77 -13.02 -13.01
N GLY A 103 -13.59 -12.79 -12.43
CA GLY A 103 -12.34 -12.72 -13.17
C GLY A 103 -12.18 -11.44 -13.98
N MET A 104 -12.69 -10.34 -13.46
CA MET A 104 -12.47 -9.02 -14.01
C MET A 104 -11.04 -8.51 -13.77
N MET A 105 -10.29 -9.13 -12.85
CA MET A 105 -8.83 -9.00 -12.74
C MET A 105 -8.09 -10.21 -13.35
N LYS A 106 -8.74 -11.02 -14.21
CA LYS A 106 -8.03 -12.12 -14.89
C LYS A 106 -6.98 -11.54 -15.83
N ASN A 107 -5.82 -12.19 -15.85
CA ASN A 107 -4.69 -11.83 -16.68
C ASN A 107 -4.14 -10.43 -16.41
N THR A 108 -4.31 -9.84 -15.21
CA THR A 108 -3.62 -8.60 -14.83
C THR A 108 -2.52 -8.87 -13.82
N ASP A 109 -1.50 -8.01 -13.81
CA ASP A 109 -0.48 -7.96 -12.77
C ASP A 109 -0.90 -7.07 -11.58
N LEU A 110 -2.13 -6.54 -11.54
CA LEU A 110 -2.63 -5.83 -10.37
C LEU A 110 -3.06 -6.78 -9.24
N ARG A 111 -2.76 -6.43 -7.99
CA ARG A 111 -3.25 -7.10 -6.76
C ARG A 111 -3.74 -6.11 -5.74
N VAL A 112 -4.89 -6.41 -5.14
CA VAL A 112 -5.49 -5.64 -4.05
C VAL A 112 -5.38 -6.42 -2.76
N PHE A 113 -4.99 -5.73 -1.70
CA PHE A 113 -4.92 -6.26 -0.35
C PHE A 113 -5.72 -5.37 0.60
N GLU A 114 -6.28 -5.98 1.63
CA GLU A 114 -7.04 -5.32 2.69
C GLU A 114 -6.21 -5.30 3.98
N ILE A 115 -6.32 -4.24 4.77
CA ILE A 115 -5.75 -4.13 6.11
C ILE A 115 -6.84 -4.13 7.18
N TRP A 116 -6.48 -4.45 8.42
CA TRP A 116 -7.40 -4.35 9.56
C TRP A 116 -7.64 -2.89 9.97
N GLU A 117 -6.57 -2.11 10.08
CA GLU A 117 -6.61 -0.69 10.47
C GLU A 117 -7.19 0.18 9.34
N THR A 118 -7.23 1.49 9.54
CA THR A 118 -7.74 2.46 8.56
C THR A 118 -6.63 3.36 8.04
N PHE A 119 -6.50 3.42 6.71
CA PHE A 119 -5.63 4.38 6.06
C PHE A 119 -6.21 5.81 6.21
N PRO A 120 -5.36 6.82 6.48
CA PRO A 120 -5.81 8.19 6.72
C PRO A 120 -6.34 8.90 5.46
N SER A 121 -5.91 8.45 4.29
CA SER A 121 -6.22 9.03 2.98
C SER A 121 -5.82 8.07 1.88
N TYR A 122 -6.45 8.16 0.71
CA TYR A 122 -6.24 7.23 -0.39
C TYR A 122 -6.26 7.94 -1.75
N ALA A 123 -5.66 7.31 -2.76
CA ALA A 123 -5.72 7.75 -4.14
C ALA A 123 -7.08 7.43 -4.77
N GLU A 124 -7.60 8.37 -5.57
CA GLU A 124 -8.70 8.07 -6.49
C GLU A 124 -8.19 7.24 -7.68
N LEU A 125 -9.03 6.33 -8.17
CA LEU A 125 -8.74 5.56 -9.38
C LEU A 125 -8.94 6.45 -10.61
N TYR A 126 -8.04 6.37 -11.58
CA TYR A 126 -8.23 7.02 -12.87
C TYR A 126 -9.25 6.24 -13.71
N SER A 127 -10.24 6.95 -14.27
CA SER A 127 -11.34 6.42 -15.08
C SER A 127 -11.28 6.91 -16.52
N GLN A 128 -11.59 6.03 -17.48
CA GLN A 128 -11.83 6.44 -18.87
C GLN A 128 -13.20 7.07 -19.09
N LEU A 129 -14.25 6.61 -18.38
CA LEU A 129 -15.63 7.04 -18.62
C LEU A 129 -15.94 8.41 -18.03
N GLY A 130 -15.21 8.80 -16.98
CA GLY A 130 -15.40 10.06 -16.27
C GLY A 130 -14.43 11.18 -16.66
N SER A 131 -13.42 10.90 -17.49
CA SER A 131 -12.40 11.89 -17.85
C SER A 131 -12.82 12.70 -19.08
N PRO A 132 -12.65 14.04 -19.09
CA PRO A 132 -12.78 14.86 -20.29
C PRO A 132 -11.76 14.46 -21.38
N ASP A 133 -10.68 13.76 -21.00
CA ASP A 133 -9.64 13.20 -21.86
C ASP A 133 -10.08 11.88 -22.51
N VAL A 134 -11.22 11.91 -23.20
CA VAL A 134 -11.76 10.75 -23.89
C VAL A 134 -10.74 10.18 -24.88
N GLU A 135 -10.25 8.98 -24.57
CA GLU A 135 -9.40 8.19 -25.45
C GLU A 135 -10.23 7.70 -26.65
N VAL A 136 -10.21 8.44 -27.76
CA VAL A 136 -10.94 8.02 -28.97
C VAL A 136 -10.09 7.02 -29.76
N GLY A 137 -10.54 5.77 -29.83
CA GLY A 137 -10.23 4.90 -30.97
C GLY A 137 -8.89 4.16 -30.96
N GLY A 138 -8.39 3.72 -29.80
CA GLY A 138 -7.31 2.73 -29.74
C GLY A 138 -5.91 3.21 -30.14
N ASP A 139 -5.70 4.51 -30.34
CA ASP A 139 -4.38 5.10 -30.60
C ASP A 139 -4.15 6.34 -29.71
N ILE A 140 -2.99 6.33 -29.05
CA ILE A 140 -2.19 7.44 -28.51
C ILE A 140 -2.94 8.43 -27.60
N ILE A 141 -2.68 8.30 -26.30
CA ILE A 141 -3.04 9.32 -25.31
C ILE A 141 -1.73 9.94 -24.85
N SER A 142 -1.35 11.04 -25.47
CA SER A 142 -0.39 11.95 -24.83
C SER A 142 -1.12 12.61 -23.68
N PHE A 143 -1.03 12.04 -22.48
CA PHE A 143 -1.60 12.60 -21.27
C PHE A 143 -0.88 13.90 -20.93
N ALA A 144 -1.44 14.99 -21.41
CA ALA A 144 -0.98 16.33 -21.16
C ALA A 144 -2.15 17.27 -21.45
N GLU A 145 -3.18 17.28 -20.59
CA GLU A 145 -4.14 18.40 -20.60
C GLU A 145 -3.37 19.74 -20.49
N ASP A 146 -2.19 19.73 -19.84
CA ASP A 146 -1.37 20.94 -19.60
C ASP A 146 0.14 20.79 -19.91
N GLY A 147 0.61 19.65 -20.43
CA GLY A 147 2.06 19.36 -20.58
C GLY A 147 2.77 18.90 -19.29
N GLU A 148 2.01 18.60 -18.23
CA GLU A 148 2.53 18.23 -16.91
C GLU A 148 2.98 16.76 -16.79
N GLY A 149 2.55 15.90 -17.73
CA GLY A 149 2.89 14.47 -17.76
C GLY A 149 2.32 13.65 -16.61
N LEU A 150 2.88 12.46 -16.41
CA LEU A 150 2.60 11.56 -15.30
C LEU A 150 3.65 11.76 -14.18
N VAL A 151 3.27 11.48 -12.93
CA VAL A 151 4.23 11.25 -11.84
C VAL A 151 4.29 9.76 -11.52
N MET A 152 5.46 9.16 -11.65
CA MET A 152 5.71 7.77 -11.26
C MET A 152 6.53 7.70 -9.99
N THR A 153 6.29 6.66 -9.20
CA THR A 153 7.02 6.37 -7.97
C THR A 153 7.74 5.03 -8.08
N GLY A 154 8.78 4.82 -7.29
CA GLY A 154 9.53 3.55 -7.27
C GLY A 154 10.45 3.42 -6.07
N TYR A 155 10.83 2.20 -5.71
CA TYR A 155 11.70 1.87 -4.56
C TYR A 155 12.98 1.14 -4.96
N GLY A 156 13.22 1.05 -6.26
CA GLY A 156 14.25 0.21 -6.85
C GLY A 156 15.60 0.89 -6.99
N ASP A 157 16.41 0.28 -7.85
CA ASP A 157 17.80 0.67 -8.08
C ASP A 157 17.90 2.09 -8.63
N GLY A 158 18.96 2.80 -8.22
CA GLY A 158 19.33 4.11 -8.73
C GLY A 158 20.11 4.04 -10.05
N ARG A 159 20.39 5.23 -10.60
CA ARG A 159 21.17 5.41 -11.83
C ARG A 159 22.64 5.03 -11.62
N GLY A 160 23.12 4.10 -12.44
CA GLY A 160 24.49 3.62 -12.47
C GLY A 160 25.40 4.34 -13.46
N ALA A 161 26.44 3.63 -13.92
CA ALA A 161 27.44 4.16 -14.82
C ALA A 161 26.86 4.52 -16.19
N THR A 162 27.48 5.51 -16.84
CA THR A 162 27.11 5.95 -18.18
C THR A 162 27.38 4.87 -19.21
N VAL A 163 26.41 4.63 -20.10
CA VAL A 163 26.58 3.85 -21.32
C VAL A 163 27.08 4.81 -22.40
N THR A 164 28.23 4.52 -23.02
CA THR A 164 28.83 5.39 -24.04
C THR A 164 29.18 4.62 -25.30
N LEU A 165 28.93 5.23 -26.46
CA LEU A 165 29.37 4.76 -27.76
C LEU A 165 30.12 5.89 -28.47
N ASN A 166 31.38 5.64 -28.87
CA ASN A 166 32.24 6.64 -29.53
C ASN A 166 32.35 7.97 -28.77
N GLY A 167 32.36 7.92 -27.43
CA GLY A 167 32.43 9.11 -26.57
C GLY A 167 31.12 9.85 -26.38
N VAL A 168 30.02 9.37 -26.98
CA VAL A 168 28.67 9.93 -26.82
C VAL A 168 27.91 9.09 -25.79
N THR A 169 27.29 9.75 -24.81
CA THR A 169 26.38 9.10 -23.87
C THR A 169 25.13 8.61 -24.58
N LYS A 170 24.71 7.39 -24.25
CA LYS A 170 23.55 6.70 -24.81
C LYS A 170 22.47 6.44 -23.76
N GLY A 171 22.88 6.45 -22.49
CA GLY A 171 22.02 6.20 -21.35
C GLY A 171 22.83 5.81 -20.11
N TRP A 172 22.20 5.10 -19.19
CA TRP A 172 22.81 4.70 -17.91
C TRP A 172 22.40 3.30 -17.51
N LEU A 173 23.34 2.55 -16.96
CA LEU A 173 23.07 1.25 -16.35
C LEU A 173 22.10 1.41 -15.17
N GLY A 174 21.22 0.43 -14.96
CA GLY A 174 20.58 0.21 -13.66
C GLY A 174 21.58 -0.42 -12.68
N ASN A 175 21.14 -0.80 -11.48
CA ASN A 175 21.87 -1.63 -10.51
C ASN A 175 22.70 -0.90 -9.43
N VAL A 176 22.46 0.38 -9.15
CA VAL A 176 22.90 0.95 -7.86
C VAL A 176 21.86 0.59 -6.81
N ALA A 177 22.13 -0.48 -6.05
CA ALA A 177 21.22 -1.01 -5.03
C ALA A 177 21.19 -0.10 -3.79
N ASP A 178 20.48 1.01 -3.88
CA ASP A 178 20.25 1.94 -2.78
C ASP A 178 18.85 1.85 -2.16
N ARG A 179 17.89 1.22 -2.86
CA ARG A 179 16.54 0.87 -2.39
C ARG A 179 15.82 2.05 -1.73
N ARG A 180 15.86 3.23 -2.37
CA ARG A 180 15.23 4.44 -1.85
C ARG A 180 13.95 4.74 -2.62
N ALA A 181 12.90 5.09 -1.89
CA ALA A 181 11.65 5.59 -2.47
C ALA A 181 11.92 6.87 -3.25
N ARG A 182 11.42 6.95 -4.47
CA ARG A 182 11.62 8.08 -5.38
C ARG A 182 10.36 8.39 -6.16
N TRP A 183 10.30 9.61 -6.68
CA TRP A 183 9.31 10.01 -7.68
C TRP A 183 9.97 10.74 -8.85
N GLY A 184 9.38 10.67 -10.03
CA GLY A 184 9.87 11.33 -11.23
C GLY A 184 8.76 11.46 -12.25
N ARG A 185 9.07 12.06 -13.39
CA ARG A 185 8.07 12.38 -14.42
C ARG A 185 8.33 11.61 -15.69
N ASN A 186 7.28 11.42 -16.46
CA ASN A 186 7.38 11.03 -17.86
C ASN A 186 6.08 11.41 -18.59
N ILE A 187 5.99 11.17 -19.89
CA ILE A 187 4.78 11.29 -20.69
C ILE A 187 4.37 9.89 -21.10
N VAL A 188 3.10 9.55 -20.90
CA VAL A 188 2.58 8.29 -21.44
C VAL A 188 2.50 8.42 -22.95
N ASP A 189 3.16 7.52 -23.67
CA ASP A 189 3.14 7.48 -25.14
C ASP A 189 1.96 6.69 -25.67
N GLY A 190 1.49 5.72 -24.89
CA GLY A 190 0.28 5.00 -25.23
C GLY A 190 0.05 3.74 -24.42
N VAL A 191 -0.71 2.85 -25.04
CA VAL A 191 -1.15 1.58 -24.47
C VAL A 191 -0.66 0.45 -25.36
N THR A 192 -0.19 -0.64 -24.76
CA THR A 192 0.17 -1.86 -25.48
C THR A 192 -0.48 -3.09 -24.83
N THR A 193 -0.64 -4.17 -25.59
CA THR A 193 -1.23 -5.42 -25.11
C THR A 193 -0.14 -6.39 -24.68
N SER A 194 -0.35 -7.06 -23.55
CA SER A 194 0.54 -8.12 -23.05
C SER A 194 -0.24 -9.36 -22.61
N SER A 195 0.46 -10.42 -22.21
CA SER A 195 -0.17 -11.55 -21.51
C SER A 195 -0.73 -11.18 -20.13
N GLN A 196 -0.37 -9.99 -19.61
CA GLN A 196 -0.78 -9.43 -18.34
C GLN A 196 -1.78 -8.25 -18.52
N GLY A 197 -2.53 -8.24 -19.63
CA GLY A 197 -3.55 -7.22 -19.92
C GLY A 197 -2.99 -6.01 -20.66
N LEU A 198 -3.72 -4.90 -20.67
CA LEU A 198 -3.24 -3.65 -21.24
C LEU A 198 -2.24 -2.97 -20.31
N LEU A 199 -1.16 -2.46 -20.90
CA LEU A 199 -0.10 -1.75 -20.21
C LEU A 199 -0.02 -0.33 -20.72
N LEU A 200 0.06 0.64 -19.81
CA LEU A 200 0.55 1.99 -20.14
C LEU A 200 2.05 1.92 -20.38
N TYR A 201 2.57 2.71 -21.32
CA TYR A 201 4.01 2.83 -21.50
C TYR A 201 4.46 4.27 -21.75
N CYS A 202 5.71 4.54 -21.38
CA CYS A 202 6.45 5.74 -21.72
C CYS A 202 7.85 5.36 -22.20
N ASP A 203 8.39 6.10 -23.14
CA ASP A 203 9.77 6.04 -23.58
C ASP A 203 10.67 6.90 -22.66
N PHE A 204 11.97 6.65 -22.74
CA PHE A 204 12.98 7.45 -22.07
C PHE A 204 13.66 8.27 -23.15
N ASP A 205 13.24 9.52 -23.35
CA ASP A 205 13.64 10.34 -24.49
C ASP A 205 14.37 11.64 -24.15
N GLY A 206 14.54 11.90 -22.86
CA GLY A 206 15.60 12.71 -22.32
C GLY A 206 15.49 14.18 -22.63
N THR A 207 14.72 14.93 -21.85
CA THR A 207 14.82 16.40 -21.82
C THR A 207 15.35 16.90 -20.47
N LEU A 208 16.52 17.59 -20.51
CA LEU A 208 17.15 18.13 -19.30
C LEU A 208 16.21 19.06 -18.51
N GLY A 209 16.15 18.86 -17.20
CA GLY A 209 15.38 19.67 -16.26
C GLY A 209 13.93 19.21 -16.09
N GLN A 210 13.55 18.09 -16.69
CA GLN A 210 12.19 17.56 -16.61
C GLN A 210 12.01 16.46 -15.55
N SER A 211 13.02 16.18 -14.72
CA SER A 211 12.96 15.10 -13.73
C SER A 211 12.52 13.77 -14.35
N GLU A 212 12.84 13.59 -15.64
CA GLU A 212 12.40 12.44 -16.41
C GLU A 212 13.07 11.19 -15.85
N CYS A 213 12.28 10.12 -15.72
CA CYS A 213 12.79 8.86 -15.25
C CYS A 213 12.20 7.66 -15.97
N GLN A 214 12.99 6.59 -15.93
CA GLN A 214 12.57 5.24 -16.28
C GLN A 214 12.63 4.37 -15.02
N ALA A 215 11.67 3.44 -14.89
CA ALA A 215 11.72 2.45 -13.82
C ALA A 215 12.96 1.55 -13.98
N ALA A 216 13.39 0.98 -12.86
CA ALA A 216 14.51 0.10 -12.73
C ALA A 216 14.06 -1.19 -12.04
N ASN A 217 15.00 -2.12 -11.95
CA ASN A 217 14.84 -3.29 -11.11
C ASN A 217 14.41 -2.88 -9.67
N LYS A 218 13.43 -3.60 -9.11
CA LYS A 218 12.82 -3.35 -7.79
C LYS A 218 11.94 -2.10 -7.66
N ASP A 219 11.64 -1.38 -8.75
CA ASP A 219 10.60 -0.32 -8.72
C ASP A 219 9.15 -0.85 -8.80
N SER A 220 8.98 -2.16 -9.01
CA SER A 220 7.69 -2.85 -9.09
C SER A 220 6.73 -2.45 -7.96
N GLY A 221 5.45 -2.31 -8.28
CA GLY A 221 4.42 -1.90 -7.32
C GLY A 221 4.28 -0.39 -7.11
N GLY A 222 5.26 0.42 -7.58
CA GLY A 222 5.16 1.88 -7.55
C GLY A 222 4.02 2.43 -8.40
N GLY A 223 3.27 3.39 -7.87
CA GLY A 223 2.13 4.01 -8.55
C GLY A 223 2.51 5.03 -9.61
N TRP A 224 1.71 5.08 -10.69
CA TRP A 224 1.69 6.11 -11.72
C TRP A 224 0.45 6.98 -11.54
N PHE A 225 0.65 8.28 -11.43
CA PHE A 225 -0.40 9.24 -11.18
C PHE A 225 -0.55 10.20 -12.36
N ILE A 226 -1.79 10.40 -12.79
CA ILE A 226 -2.17 11.34 -13.84
C ILE A 226 -3.13 12.36 -13.24
N LYS A 227 -3.00 13.61 -13.66
CA LYS A 227 -3.88 14.69 -13.20
C LYS A 227 -5.14 14.71 -14.06
N ASP A 228 -6.30 14.51 -13.44
CA ASP A 228 -7.62 14.48 -14.07
C ASP A 228 -8.57 15.39 -13.27
N GLY A 229 -9.13 16.41 -13.92
CA GLY A 229 -10.01 17.38 -13.26
C GLY A 229 -9.34 18.15 -12.10
N GLY A 230 -8.01 18.31 -12.15
CA GLY A 230 -7.22 18.97 -11.10
C GLY A 230 -6.74 18.05 -9.97
N THR A 231 -7.17 16.79 -9.94
CA THR A 231 -6.78 15.79 -8.93
C THR A 231 -5.84 14.77 -9.53
N TRP A 232 -4.80 14.39 -8.79
CA TRP A 232 -3.93 13.27 -9.18
C TRP A 232 -4.58 11.93 -8.84
N LYS A 233 -4.83 11.12 -9.86
CA LYS A 233 -5.47 9.80 -9.76
C LYS A 233 -4.49 8.71 -10.18
N ILE A 234 -4.59 7.53 -9.56
CA ILE A 234 -3.73 6.41 -9.93
C ILE A 234 -4.19 5.79 -11.26
N ALA A 235 -3.29 5.80 -12.25
CA ALA A 235 -3.54 5.30 -13.60
C ALA A 235 -2.81 3.98 -13.89
N GLY A 236 -1.73 3.68 -13.16
CA GLY A 236 -0.98 2.45 -13.36
C GLY A 236 -0.10 2.05 -12.17
N ILE A 237 0.39 0.81 -12.23
CA ILE A 237 1.37 0.25 -11.29
C ILE A 237 2.58 -0.26 -12.08
N ASN A 238 3.81 0.11 -11.66
CA ASN A 238 5.05 -0.36 -12.27
C ASN A 238 5.06 -1.87 -12.45
N PHE A 239 5.19 -2.32 -13.70
CA PHE A 239 5.18 -3.73 -14.08
C PHE A 239 6.51 -4.16 -14.71
N ALA A 240 6.95 -3.48 -15.75
CA ALA A 240 8.08 -3.94 -16.56
C ALA A 240 8.86 -2.79 -17.20
N VAL A 241 9.98 -3.14 -17.79
CA VAL A 241 10.78 -2.31 -18.71
C VAL A 241 11.19 -3.18 -19.89
N ASP A 242 11.64 -2.56 -20.99
CA ASP A 242 12.19 -3.31 -22.12
C ASP A 242 13.24 -4.34 -21.69
N SER A 243 13.22 -5.50 -22.35
CA SER A 243 14.14 -6.61 -22.08
C SER A 243 15.57 -6.29 -22.53
N TYR A 244 16.29 -5.55 -21.70
CA TYR A 244 17.60 -5.87 -21.12
C TYR A 244 18.77 -6.48 -21.91
N GLU A 245 18.79 -6.46 -23.23
CA GLU A 245 19.96 -6.92 -24.00
C GLU A 245 20.43 -5.83 -24.95
N TYR A 246 21.03 -4.77 -24.39
CA TYR A 246 21.84 -3.87 -25.21
C TYR A 246 23.26 -4.43 -25.34
N GLY A 247 23.78 -4.47 -26.55
CA GLY A 247 25.17 -4.84 -26.83
C GLY A 247 26.04 -3.61 -27.13
N PRO A 248 27.35 -3.64 -26.80
CA PRO A 248 28.35 -2.82 -27.47
C PRO A 248 28.35 -3.16 -28.97
N PRO A 249 29.09 -2.44 -29.82
CA PRO A 249 29.08 -2.64 -31.28
C PRO A 249 29.71 -3.97 -31.79
N ASN A 250 29.62 -5.05 -31.00
CA ASN A 250 30.11 -6.37 -31.31
C ASN A 250 28.97 -7.40 -31.10
N PRO A 251 28.49 -8.06 -32.16
CA PRO A 251 27.34 -8.97 -32.14
C PRO A 251 27.63 -10.34 -31.50
N ASN A 252 28.40 -10.36 -30.40
CA ASN A 252 28.72 -11.56 -29.61
C ASN A 252 29.09 -11.20 -28.16
N SER A 253 28.58 -10.09 -27.62
CA SER A 253 28.92 -9.64 -26.27
C SER A 253 27.91 -10.14 -25.24
N ASN A 254 28.33 -10.24 -23.97
CA ASN A 254 27.37 -10.28 -22.88
C ASN A 254 26.67 -8.91 -22.83
N GLY A 255 25.39 -8.86 -23.21
CA GLY A 255 24.60 -7.63 -23.18
C GLY A 255 24.50 -7.01 -21.78
N PHE A 256 23.95 -5.79 -21.70
CA PHE A 256 23.79 -5.05 -20.45
C PHE A 256 22.37 -4.45 -20.29
N ARG A 257 22.05 -4.12 -19.04
CA ARG A 257 20.77 -3.54 -18.61
C ARG A 257 20.89 -2.04 -18.37
N ALA A 258 20.19 -1.23 -19.16
CA ALA A 258 20.26 0.23 -19.09
C ALA A 258 18.93 0.89 -19.44
N ALA A 259 18.73 2.10 -18.91
CA ALA A 259 17.82 3.07 -19.51
C ALA A 259 18.58 3.81 -20.62
N ILE A 260 18.06 3.76 -21.84
CA ILE A 260 18.67 4.24 -23.09
C ILE A 260 17.76 5.28 -23.71
N TYR A 261 18.29 6.49 -23.92
CA TYR A 261 17.58 7.57 -24.60
C TYR A 261 18.00 7.77 -26.05
N ASP A 262 19.17 7.23 -26.42
CA ASP A 262 19.65 7.15 -27.79
C ASP A 262 20.37 5.82 -27.96
N GLY A 263 19.68 4.82 -28.50
CA GLY A 263 20.20 3.49 -28.74
C GLY A 263 20.93 3.35 -30.07
N ALA A 264 20.93 4.36 -30.94
CA ALA A 264 21.46 4.22 -32.29
C ALA A 264 22.95 3.83 -32.26
N GLY A 265 23.28 2.73 -32.96
CA GLY A 265 24.60 2.13 -33.02
C GLY A 265 24.90 1.10 -31.92
N LEU A 266 23.99 0.92 -30.96
CA LEU A 266 23.98 -0.25 -30.07
C LEU A 266 23.28 -1.42 -30.75
N TYR A 267 23.35 -2.59 -30.12
CA TYR A 267 22.72 -3.81 -30.57
C TYR A 267 21.59 -4.18 -29.59
N TYR A 268 20.51 -4.80 -30.07
CA TYR A 268 19.35 -5.17 -29.25
C TYR A 268 19.01 -6.66 -29.38
N GLY A 269 18.70 -7.28 -28.24
CA GLY A 269 18.11 -8.60 -28.16
C GLY A 269 19.08 -9.76 -28.44
N PRO A 270 18.58 -11.00 -28.38
CA PRO A 270 19.42 -12.21 -28.42
C PRO A 270 20.04 -12.47 -29.81
N SER A 271 19.54 -11.78 -30.84
CA SER A 271 20.05 -11.85 -32.21
C SER A 271 21.15 -10.82 -32.48
N ASP A 272 21.45 -9.94 -31.52
CA ASP A 272 22.30 -8.77 -31.71
C ASP A 272 21.88 -7.99 -32.98
N ASP A 273 20.66 -7.45 -32.96
CA ASP A 273 20.17 -6.62 -34.06
C ASP A 273 20.69 -5.18 -33.91
N LEU A 274 21.37 -4.66 -34.93
CA LEU A 274 21.88 -3.28 -34.91
C LEU A 274 20.72 -2.28 -34.86
N ILE A 275 20.71 -1.43 -33.83
CA ILE A 275 19.75 -0.35 -33.69
C ILE A 275 20.14 0.78 -34.66
N THR A 276 19.31 0.99 -35.69
CA THR A 276 19.42 2.11 -36.61
C THR A 276 18.58 3.32 -36.14
N PRO A 277 18.92 4.55 -36.56
CA PRO A 277 18.06 5.72 -36.29
C PRO A 277 16.61 5.45 -36.71
N GLY A 278 15.65 5.76 -35.82
CA GLY A 278 14.22 5.52 -36.03
C GLY A 278 13.74 4.09 -35.72
N SER A 279 14.61 3.20 -35.25
CA SER A 279 14.20 1.90 -34.70
C SER A 279 13.32 2.08 -33.46
N THR A 280 12.35 1.19 -33.25
CA THR A 280 11.54 1.13 -32.03
C THR A 280 12.36 0.82 -30.77
N TYR A 281 13.61 0.33 -30.93
CA TYR A 281 14.54 0.06 -29.83
C TYR A 281 15.54 1.20 -29.61
N ALA A 282 15.39 2.33 -30.31
CA ALA A 282 16.25 3.50 -30.15
C ALA A 282 16.07 4.18 -28.79
N ARG A 283 14.97 3.90 -28.10
CA ARG A 283 14.68 4.34 -26.73
C ARG A 283 14.17 3.14 -25.95
N SER A 284 14.50 3.09 -24.67
CA SER A 284 13.91 2.10 -23.77
C SER A 284 12.62 2.62 -23.16
N HIS A 285 11.73 1.70 -22.82
CA HIS A 285 10.42 2.02 -22.27
C HIS A 285 10.24 1.48 -20.85
N THR A 286 9.36 2.13 -20.11
CA THR A 286 8.75 1.61 -18.89
C THR A 286 7.28 1.27 -19.13
N TYR A 287 6.82 0.19 -18.52
CA TYR A 287 5.45 -0.30 -18.60
C TYR A 287 4.78 -0.38 -17.23
N ALA A 288 3.52 0.02 -17.16
CA ALA A 288 2.68 -0.09 -15.98
C ALA A 288 1.38 -0.84 -16.28
N SER A 289 0.97 -1.74 -15.38
CA SER A 289 -0.35 -2.37 -15.45
C SER A 289 -1.42 -1.31 -15.31
N ARG A 290 -2.37 -1.31 -16.25
CA ARG A 290 -3.33 -0.23 -16.42
C ARG A 290 -4.49 -0.35 -15.42
N VAL A 291 -4.75 0.71 -14.67
CA VAL A 291 -5.86 0.75 -13.69
C VAL A 291 -7.22 0.91 -14.35
N SER A 292 -7.34 1.78 -15.35
CA SER A 292 -8.65 2.12 -15.93
C SER A 292 -9.33 0.95 -16.66
N GLU A 293 -8.58 -0.06 -17.11
CA GLU A 293 -9.15 -1.31 -17.67
C GLU A 293 -9.93 -2.10 -16.60
N HIS A 294 -9.56 -1.95 -15.34
CA HIS A 294 -10.08 -2.71 -14.21
C HIS A 294 -10.83 -1.85 -13.18
N GLU A 295 -11.15 -0.60 -13.52
CA GLU A 295 -11.75 0.35 -12.58
C GLU A 295 -13.02 -0.20 -11.93
N ALA A 296 -13.96 -0.72 -12.72
CA ALA A 296 -15.21 -1.26 -12.19
C ALA A 296 -15.01 -2.44 -11.22
N ALA A 297 -13.99 -3.27 -11.47
CA ALA A 297 -13.62 -4.39 -10.62
C ALA A 297 -12.98 -3.90 -9.31
N LEU A 298 -12.07 -2.93 -9.41
CA LEU A 298 -11.43 -2.30 -8.27
C LEU A 298 -12.44 -1.55 -7.40
N ASP A 299 -13.36 -0.80 -8.00
CA ASP A 299 -14.44 -0.11 -7.29
C ASP A 299 -15.36 -1.09 -6.57
N ALA A 300 -15.74 -2.19 -7.21
CA ALA A 300 -16.53 -3.23 -6.56
C ALA A 300 -15.85 -3.81 -5.30
N ILE A 301 -14.52 -3.88 -5.28
CA ILE A 301 -13.74 -4.32 -4.10
C ILE A 301 -13.76 -3.24 -3.01
N ILE A 302 -13.52 -1.98 -3.38
CA ILE A 302 -13.23 -0.92 -2.39
C ILE A 302 -14.45 -0.13 -1.92
N GLN A 303 -15.60 -0.25 -2.60
CA GLN A 303 -16.77 0.59 -2.34
C GLN A 303 -17.33 0.40 -0.95
N SER A 304 -17.44 -0.85 -0.47
CA SER A 304 -17.95 -1.13 0.88
C SER A 304 -17.13 -0.42 1.96
N ALA A 305 -15.80 -0.44 1.84
CA ALA A 305 -14.91 0.27 2.77
C ALA A 305 -15.08 1.80 2.71
N LYS A 306 -15.36 2.37 1.53
CA LYS A 306 -15.67 3.80 1.38
C LYS A 306 -17.02 4.15 2.05
N ASP A 307 -18.03 3.33 1.82
CA ASP A 307 -19.37 3.52 2.36
C ASP A 307 -19.36 3.40 3.89
N THR A 308 -18.68 2.39 4.44
CA THR A 308 -18.53 2.22 5.89
C THR A 308 -17.78 3.41 6.52
N ALA A 309 -16.71 3.90 5.91
CA ALA A 309 -15.95 5.03 6.43
C ALA A 309 -16.73 6.36 6.43
N ALA A 310 -17.78 6.48 5.61
CA ALA A 310 -18.64 7.66 5.55
C ALA A 310 -19.73 7.67 6.66
N LEU A 311 -19.95 6.54 7.34
CA LEU A 311 -20.92 6.45 8.45
C LEU A 311 -20.34 7.06 9.73
N PRO A 312 -21.19 7.63 10.61
CA PRO A 312 -20.76 7.98 11.97
C PRO A 312 -20.38 6.72 12.78
N PRO A 313 -19.64 6.85 13.90
CA PRO A 313 -19.22 5.72 14.73
C PRO A 313 -20.34 4.71 15.05
N GLU A 314 -21.50 5.19 15.50
CA GLU A 314 -22.66 4.35 15.81
C GLU A 314 -23.21 3.61 14.59
N GLY A 315 -23.15 4.24 13.41
CA GLY A 315 -23.57 3.62 12.15
C GLY A 315 -22.63 2.49 11.71
N ARG A 316 -21.31 2.65 11.96
CA ARG A 316 -20.32 1.59 11.69
C ARG A 316 -20.51 0.39 12.61
N LEU A 317 -20.72 0.63 13.90
CA LEU A 317 -21.02 -0.43 14.87
C LEU A 317 -22.31 -1.16 14.50
N GLY A 318 -23.40 -0.43 14.24
CA GLY A 318 -24.67 -1.05 13.87
C GLY A 318 -24.60 -1.85 12.57
N GLY A 319 -23.84 -1.36 11.58
CA GLY A 319 -23.55 -2.10 10.35
C GLY A 319 -22.74 -3.38 10.58
N TRP A 320 -21.74 -3.32 11.47
CA TRP A 320 -20.95 -4.47 11.89
C TRP A 320 -21.82 -5.54 12.58
N ALA A 321 -22.65 -5.15 13.56
CA ALA A 321 -23.56 -6.08 14.25
C ALA A 321 -24.57 -6.72 13.27
N THR A 322 -25.13 -5.91 12.36
CA THR A 322 -26.01 -6.41 11.29
C THR A 322 -25.30 -7.44 10.39
N GLY A 323 -23.99 -7.26 10.15
CA GLY A 323 -23.15 -8.20 9.40
C GLY A 323 -23.05 -9.58 10.05
N TYR A 324 -23.16 -9.65 11.39
CA TYR A 324 -23.27 -10.89 12.16
C TYR A 324 -24.71 -11.43 12.23
N GLY A 325 -25.67 -10.81 11.55
CA GLY A 325 -27.07 -11.25 11.52
C GLY A 325 -27.92 -10.74 12.68
N VAL A 326 -27.40 -9.80 13.48
CA VAL A 326 -28.16 -9.11 14.52
C VAL A 326 -29.16 -8.16 13.86
N ALA A 327 -30.44 -8.55 13.84
CA ALA A 327 -31.51 -7.83 13.13
C ALA A 327 -32.16 -6.70 13.96
N SER A 328 -31.96 -6.72 15.28
CA SER A 328 -32.41 -5.74 16.28
C SER A 328 -31.42 -5.78 17.45
N GLU A 329 -31.44 -4.78 18.33
CA GLU A 329 -30.49 -4.69 19.45
C GLU A 329 -29.05 -4.44 18.94
N THR A 330 -28.90 -3.44 18.06
CA THR A 330 -27.62 -3.05 17.42
C THR A 330 -26.97 -1.85 18.10
N ASP A 331 -27.52 -1.34 19.20
CA ASP A 331 -26.96 -0.18 19.89
C ASP A 331 -25.71 -0.60 20.70
N PRO A 332 -24.79 0.34 21.03
CA PRO A 332 -23.52 0.02 21.68
C PRO A 332 -23.64 -0.71 23.03
N ASP A 333 -24.72 -0.48 23.77
CA ASP A 333 -24.99 -1.04 25.10
C ASP A 333 -25.82 -2.33 25.07
N ASP A 334 -26.29 -2.76 23.90
CA ASP A 334 -27.09 -3.98 23.75
C ASP A 334 -26.23 -5.24 23.86
N ASP A 335 -26.84 -6.35 24.29
CA ASP A 335 -26.24 -7.69 24.44
C ASP A 335 -27.21 -8.72 23.83
N PRO A 336 -27.22 -8.87 22.48
CA PRO A 336 -28.23 -9.67 21.78
C PRO A 336 -28.12 -11.18 22.07
N ASP A 337 -26.91 -11.70 22.30
CA ASP A 337 -26.64 -13.12 22.53
C ASP A 337 -26.63 -13.53 24.03
N LYS A 338 -26.62 -12.54 24.92
CA LYS A 338 -26.72 -12.66 26.39
C LYS A 338 -25.52 -13.33 27.03
N ASP A 339 -24.35 -13.13 26.44
CA ASP A 339 -23.09 -13.62 26.99
C ASP A 339 -22.52 -12.68 28.09
N GLY A 340 -23.11 -11.49 28.24
CA GLY A 340 -22.73 -10.46 29.20
C GLY A 340 -21.69 -9.47 28.69
N LEU A 341 -21.41 -9.42 27.39
CA LEU A 341 -20.67 -8.37 26.70
C LEU A 341 -21.65 -7.49 25.91
N THR A 342 -21.39 -6.19 25.86
CA THR A 342 -22.16 -5.32 24.96
C THR A 342 -21.61 -5.35 23.55
N ASN A 343 -22.44 -4.98 22.56
CA ASN A 343 -22.01 -4.82 21.17
C ASN A 343 -20.75 -3.94 21.05
N LEU A 344 -20.57 -2.91 21.90
CA LEU A 344 -19.35 -2.09 21.89
C LEU A 344 -18.11 -2.84 22.40
N GLU A 345 -18.24 -3.68 23.42
CA GLU A 345 -17.16 -4.52 23.93
C GLU A 345 -16.78 -5.60 22.91
N GLU A 346 -17.77 -6.11 22.19
CA GLU A 346 -17.57 -7.08 21.14
C GLU A 346 -16.98 -6.46 19.88
N TYR A 347 -17.44 -5.27 19.50
CA TYR A 347 -16.85 -4.47 18.44
C TYR A 347 -15.42 -4.03 18.79
N LEU A 348 -15.09 -3.85 20.07
CA LEU A 348 -13.71 -3.64 20.51
C LEU A 348 -12.87 -4.91 20.36
N THR A 349 -13.42 -6.12 20.43
CA THR A 349 -12.63 -7.37 20.53
C THR A 349 -12.82 -8.32 19.34
N GLU A 350 -13.52 -7.87 18.30
CA GLU A 350 -13.88 -8.64 17.10
C GLU A 350 -14.56 -9.98 17.43
N SER A 351 -15.35 -10.03 18.52
CA SER A 351 -16.17 -11.21 18.86
C SER A 351 -17.45 -11.28 18.02
N ASP A 352 -18.27 -12.31 18.21
CA ASP A 352 -19.51 -12.51 17.45
C ASP A 352 -20.73 -12.16 18.30
N PRO A 353 -21.41 -11.01 18.06
CA PRO A 353 -22.55 -10.57 18.86
C PRO A 353 -23.82 -11.40 18.66
N SER A 354 -23.76 -12.44 17.83
CA SER A 354 -24.85 -13.38 17.62
C SER A 354 -24.61 -14.75 18.23
N ASP A 355 -23.42 -15.01 18.78
CA ASP A 355 -23.01 -16.32 19.29
C ASP A 355 -22.24 -16.22 20.63
N PHE A 356 -22.97 -16.53 21.71
CA PHE A 356 -22.46 -16.49 23.09
C PHE A 356 -21.25 -17.39 23.36
N HIS A 357 -20.89 -18.29 22.43
CA HIS A 357 -19.69 -19.12 22.51
C HIS A 357 -18.42 -18.41 22.01
N VAL A 358 -18.54 -17.40 21.15
CA VAL A 358 -17.41 -16.73 20.49
C VAL A 358 -17.16 -15.38 21.15
N ARG A 359 -16.84 -15.42 22.44
CA ARG A 359 -16.65 -14.23 23.28
C ARG A 359 -15.19 -13.93 23.60
N ARG A 360 -14.82 -12.65 23.67
CA ARG A 360 -13.51 -12.18 24.14
C ARG A 360 -13.66 -11.06 25.13
N SER A 361 -13.30 -11.30 26.39
CA SER A 361 -13.31 -10.23 27.41
C SER A 361 -12.27 -9.15 27.08
N PRO A 362 -12.67 -7.87 26.99
CA PRO A 362 -11.73 -6.78 26.69
C PRO A 362 -10.62 -6.58 27.74
N LEU A 363 -10.88 -7.00 28.98
CA LEU A 363 -9.95 -6.89 30.10
C LEU A 363 -9.97 -8.16 30.96
N VAL A 364 -8.80 -8.75 31.17
CA VAL A 364 -8.56 -9.76 32.21
C VAL A 364 -7.56 -9.19 33.21
N VAL A 365 -7.86 -9.33 34.50
CA VAL A 365 -6.99 -8.87 35.58
C VAL A 365 -6.53 -10.06 36.41
N GLU A 366 -5.23 -10.30 36.44
CA GLU A 366 -4.61 -11.34 37.23
C GLU A 366 -3.73 -10.74 38.33
N THR A 367 -3.63 -11.43 39.46
CA THR A 367 -2.73 -11.06 40.54
C THR A 367 -1.68 -12.14 40.69
N SER A 368 -0.42 -11.79 40.44
CA SER A 368 0.70 -12.68 40.66
C SER A 368 0.87 -13.00 42.15
N VAL A 369 1.61 -14.07 42.44
CA VAL A 369 1.97 -14.46 43.82
C VAL A 369 2.76 -13.37 44.55
N ALA A 370 3.46 -12.50 43.82
CA ALA A 370 4.20 -11.36 44.37
C ALA A 370 3.35 -10.10 44.59
N GLY A 371 2.05 -10.14 44.29
CA GLY A 371 1.13 -9.01 44.45
C GLY A 371 1.09 -8.04 43.27
N THR A 372 1.93 -8.21 42.24
CA THR A 372 1.82 -7.46 40.98
C THR A 372 0.51 -7.79 40.28
N ARG A 373 -0.20 -6.76 39.81
CA ARG A 373 -1.39 -6.87 38.96
C ARG A 373 -0.94 -6.93 37.50
N GLN A 374 -1.51 -7.86 36.76
CA GLN A 374 -1.35 -7.99 35.32
C GLN A 374 -2.70 -7.70 34.66
N PHE A 375 -2.69 -6.83 33.66
CA PHE A 375 -3.85 -6.48 32.84
C PHE A 375 -3.60 -6.99 31.43
N THR A 376 -4.45 -7.90 30.97
CA THR A 376 -4.48 -8.33 29.57
C THR A 376 -5.64 -7.61 28.89
N LEU A 377 -5.31 -6.72 27.96
CA LEU A 377 -6.27 -5.97 27.16
C LEU A 377 -6.33 -6.56 25.76
N ILE A 378 -7.54 -6.82 25.26
CA ILE A 378 -7.78 -7.23 23.88
C ILE A 378 -8.51 -6.08 23.20
N GLU A 379 -7.97 -5.60 22.08
CA GLU A 379 -8.49 -4.43 21.36
C GLU A 379 -8.37 -4.67 19.86
N THR A 380 -9.34 -4.22 19.07
CA THR A 380 -9.27 -4.21 17.61
C THR A 380 -8.06 -3.41 17.16
N LEU A 381 -7.44 -3.84 16.07
CA LEU A 381 -6.34 -3.09 15.45
C LEU A 381 -6.83 -1.72 14.93
N ASP A 382 -8.13 -1.58 14.66
CA ASP A 382 -8.72 -0.41 14.04
C ASP A 382 -9.37 0.60 15.01
N LEU A 383 -8.81 0.80 16.20
CA LEU A 383 -9.37 1.76 17.17
C LEU A 383 -9.64 3.14 16.56
N VAL A 384 -8.68 3.67 15.79
CA VAL A 384 -8.79 4.99 15.16
C VAL A 384 -9.89 5.00 14.09
N GLY A 385 -9.94 3.97 13.24
CA GLY A 385 -10.94 3.88 12.18
C GLY A 385 -12.35 3.56 12.68
N ARG A 386 -12.48 3.08 13.92
CA ARG A 386 -13.76 2.88 14.63
C ARG A 386 -14.12 4.06 15.55
N GLU A 387 -13.20 5.00 15.73
CA GLU A 387 -13.28 6.10 16.69
C GLU A 387 -13.41 5.64 18.16
N ILE A 388 -12.97 4.41 18.45
CA ILE A 388 -13.01 3.86 19.81
C ILE A 388 -11.82 4.34 20.62
N THR A 389 -12.08 4.75 21.86
CA THR A 389 -11.05 5.01 22.87
C THR A 389 -11.19 4.06 24.05
N THR A 390 -10.06 3.62 24.59
CA THR A 390 -9.99 2.75 25.75
C THR A 390 -9.17 3.40 26.85
N THR A 391 -9.66 3.35 28.08
CA THR A 391 -8.96 3.86 29.26
C THR A 391 -9.01 2.85 30.39
N LEU A 392 -7.86 2.32 30.80
CA LEU A 392 -7.78 1.50 32.01
C LEU A 392 -8.02 2.38 33.24
N GLN A 393 -9.03 2.05 34.04
CA GLN A 393 -9.44 2.82 35.21
C GLN A 393 -9.44 1.97 36.48
N GLN A 394 -9.26 2.66 37.61
CA GLN A 394 -9.33 2.10 38.95
C GLN A 394 -10.29 2.90 39.84
N SER A 395 -10.84 2.23 40.84
CA SER A 395 -11.70 2.82 41.87
C SER A 395 -11.51 2.12 43.22
N MET A 396 -11.70 2.88 44.30
CA MET A 396 -11.73 2.37 45.67
C MET A 396 -13.16 2.17 46.20
N ASP A 397 -14.17 2.72 45.52
CA ASP A 397 -15.54 2.85 46.01
C ASP A 397 -16.62 2.48 44.96
N LEU A 398 -16.20 2.04 43.77
CA LEU A 398 -17.04 1.77 42.58
C LEU A 398 -17.79 2.99 42.02
N ILE A 399 -17.58 4.18 42.57
CA ILE A 399 -18.26 5.43 42.18
C ILE A 399 -17.29 6.36 41.49
N THR A 400 -16.14 6.62 42.12
CA THR A 400 -15.11 7.53 41.63
C THR A 400 -14.06 6.73 40.87
N TRP A 401 -13.94 6.99 39.57
CA TRP A 401 -13.02 6.30 38.69
C TRP A 401 -11.91 7.23 38.22
N THR A 402 -10.67 6.74 38.26
CA THR A 402 -9.47 7.47 37.81
C THR A 402 -8.66 6.58 36.88
N THR A 403 -7.91 7.20 35.97
CA THR A 403 -7.01 6.45 35.07
C THR A 403 -5.92 5.75 35.87
N VAL A 404 -5.67 4.48 35.55
CA VAL A 404 -4.53 3.74 36.09
C VAL A 404 -3.24 4.33 35.53
N THR A 405 -2.28 4.62 36.40
CA THR A 405 -0.99 5.20 36.01
C THR A 405 0.16 4.35 36.58
N GLY A 406 1.36 4.52 36.04
CA GLY A 406 2.54 3.77 36.50
C GLY A 406 2.57 2.30 36.06
N THR A 407 1.81 1.93 35.03
CA THR A 407 1.90 0.61 34.41
C THR A 407 3.18 0.49 33.57
N THR A 408 3.68 -0.74 33.44
CA THR A 408 4.70 -1.11 32.46
C THR A 408 4.02 -1.94 31.38
N GLU A 409 4.30 -1.66 30.10
CA GLU A 409 3.83 -2.50 28.99
C GLU A 409 4.82 -3.65 28.80
N ASP A 410 4.36 -4.87 29.12
CA ASP A 410 5.15 -6.09 29.05
C ASP A 410 5.14 -6.68 27.63
N SER A 411 4.00 -6.60 26.93
CA SER A 411 3.89 -6.98 25.51
C SER A 411 2.74 -6.25 24.78
N ASN A 412 2.79 -6.26 23.45
CA ASN A 412 1.82 -5.63 22.55
C ASN A 412 1.83 -6.38 21.20
N ASP A 413 1.06 -7.46 21.13
CA ASP A 413 1.14 -8.44 20.05
C ASP A 413 -0.12 -8.38 19.18
N SER A 414 0.04 -8.13 17.88
CA SER A 414 -1.05 -8.13 16.89
C SER A 414 -1.38 -9.54 16.39
N ASP A 415 -2.67 -9.86 16.28
CA ASP A 415 -3.20 -11.05 15.63
C ASP A 415 -3.81 -10.68 14.26
N PRO A 416 -3.11 -10.99 13.14
CA PRO A 416 -3.58 -10.65 11.80
C PRO A 416 -4.75 -11.52 11.30
N VAL A 417 -5.09 -12.60 12.00
CA VAL A 417 -6.23 -13.45 11.67
C VAL A 417 -7.49 -12.93 12.34
N LEU A 418 -7.37 -12.52 13.61
CA LEU A 418 -8.50 -12.05 14.39
C LEU A 418 -8.74 -10.54 14.28
N GLY A 419 -7.76 -9.76 13.83
CA GLY A 419 -7.91 -8.31 13.71
C GLY A 419 -7.79 -7.57 15.04
N VAL A 420 -7.19 -8.20 16.04
CA VAL A 420 -7.01 -7.63 17.39
C VAL A 420 -5.53 -7.55 17.76
N ARG A 421 -5.22 -6.75 18.77
CA ARG A 421 -3.97 -6.79 19.52
C ARG A 421 -4.23 -7.23 20.95
N THR A 422 -3.29 -7.95 21.52
CA THR A 422 -3.23 -8.27 22.95
C THR A 422 -2.12 -7.44 23.59
N ARG A 423 -2.50 -6.57 24.53
CA ARG A 423 -1.56 -5.78 25.33
C ARG A 423 -1.52 -6.31 26.74
N VAL A 424 -0.32 -6.57 27.24
CA VAL A 424 -0.11 -7.02 28.61
C VAL A 424 0.56 -5.90 29.38
N LEU A 425 -0.09 -5.42 30.43
CA LEU A 425 0.42 -4.36 31.31
C LEU A 425 0.62 -4.89 32.72
N SER A 426 1.69 -4.48 33.40
CA SER A 426 1.93 -4.80 34.81
C SER A 426 1.92 -3.55 35.70
N LEU A 427 1.38 -3.70 36.91
CA LEU A 427 1.37 -2.69 37.96
C LEU A 427 1.75 -3.31 39.29
N THR A 428 2.71 -2.73 39.99
CA THR A 428 2.99 -3.08 41.39
C THR A 428 2.20 -2.13 42.29
N PRO A 429 1.17 -2.61 43.01
CA PRO A 429 0.37 -1.73 43.86
C PRO A 429 1.20 -1.10 44.99
N VAL A 430 0.88 0.15 45.33
CA VAL A 430 1.53 0.87 46.44
C VAL A 430 0.98 0.49 47.81
N SER A 431 -0.21 -0.13 47.85
CA SER A 431 -0.86 -0.66 49.05
C SER A 431 -1.61 -1.96 48.75
N ASN A 432 -2.00 -2.68 49.80
CA ASN A 432 -2.83 -3.89 49.71
C ASN A 432 -4.33 -3.56 49.82
N ASP A 433 -4.72 -2.31 49.59
CA ASP A 433 -6.13 -1.92 49.67
C ASP A 433 -6.95 -2.62 48.57
N GLU A 434 -8.25 -2.78 48.82
CA GLU A 434 -9.17 -3.31 47.82
C GLU A 434 -9.34 -2.27 46.71
N VAL A 435 -8.94 -2.63 45.50
CA VAL A 435 -9.02 -1.78 44.30
C VAL A 435 -9.81 -2.51 43.23
N TYR A 436 -10.80 -1.83 42.66
CA TYR A 436 -11.56 -2.30 41.51
C TYR A 436 -10.96 -1.73 40.22
N TYR A 437 -10.91 -2.55 39.17
CA TYR A 437 -10.41 -2.15 37.86
C TYR A 437 -11.49 -2.32 36.80
N ARG A 438 -11.48 -1.45 35.79
CA ARG A 438 -12.30 -1.59 34.58
C ARG A 438 -11.57 -1.05 33.37
N LEU A 439 -11.97 -1.50 32.19
CA LEU A 439 -11.66 -0.82 30.95
C LEU A 439 -12.85 0.06 30.60
N LYS A 440 -12.66 1.37 30.57
CA LYS A 440 -13.66 2.27 30.01
C LYS A 440 -13.50 2.27 28.49
N VAL A 441 -14.55 1.90 27.78
CA VAL A 441 -14.62 1.92 26.31
C VAL A 441 -15.58 3.03 25.92
N GLU A 442 -15.18 3.90 25.01
CA GLU A 442 -16.01 4.98 24.47
C GLU A 442 -15.95 4.95 22.95
N LEU A 443 -17.11 5.16 22.33
CA LEU A 443 -17.31 5.25 20.89
C LEU A 443 -17.41 6.72 20.45
#